data_AF-A0A0C2W1X8-F1
#
_entry.id   AF-A0A0C2W1X8-F1
#
_cell.length_a   1.000
_cell.length_b   1.000
_cell.length_c   1.000
_cell.angle_alpha   90.00
_cell.angle_beta   90.00
_cell.angle_gamma   90.00
#
_symmetry.space_group_name_H-M   'P 1'
#
loop_
_entity.id
_entity.type
_entity.pdbx_description
1 polymer ?
#
loop_
_entity_poly.entity_id
_entity_poly.type
_entity_poly.pdbx_seq_one_letter_code
_entity_poly.pdbx_strand_id
1 'polypeptide(L)'
;MLNDIKEEETAFHRLLRDTSLYENDSLLYHYNGFKSYNSLIAGNVHQFMKRDLNILHQNTPSVIDGLDDRLYLETLLTAHYKVEPTERLREIPYGYNEAFQTENYTVLEQITPLPPAFTFKEAISKEAFDSLSYGKRDQVLLSAAVMEEPNLPSYDLETLYTDTRSIEPEDAIEMRNVGLNDDGYWTTIKPENGAFVFGNPFYGMGAGEVLVTVSFKEKNFWIYTLSLNQKHIRNNGEKNIYNYPRDEFVFKIDTNHEKINLSFTPGQYDIQKIEAEYQPYEVFDRILQQQLTQASTNIEFDNNRLSMTVDPDGDEVLFVAVPYHKGWSVEVDGEKRDVQEIQSAFIGVPVYKWDEKVILTYRTPGLIPGMMLGMLSLLIIAWIMYRRKKYSS
;
A
#
# COMPACT_ATOMS: atom_id res chain seq x y z
N MET A 1 7.71 -22.15 -10.67
CA MET A 1 7.07 -20.82 -10.52
C MET A 1 7.86 -19.92 -9.58
N LEU A 2 7.77 -20.06 -8.25
CA LEU A 2 8.50 -19.13 -7.35
C LEU A 2 10.03 -19.22 -7.47
N ASN A 3 10.57 -20.42 -7.73
CA ASN A 3 12.01 -20.56 -8.00
C ASN A 3 12.36 -19.91 -9.33
N ASP A 4 11.54 -20.09 -10.37
CA ASP A 4 11.73 -19.47 -11.69
C ASP A 4 11.76 -17.94 -11.58
N ILE A 5 10.85 -17.33 -10.80
CA ILE A 5 10.86 -15.88 -10.51
C ILE A 5 12.14 -15.47 -9.79
N LYS A 6 12.57 -16.25 -8.78
CA LYS A 6 13.78 -15.94 -7.99
C LYS A 6 15.09 -16.13 -8.74
N GLU A 7 15.15 -17.08 -9.67
CA GLU A 7 16.35 -17.35 -10.47
C GLU A 7 16.65 -16.22 -11.46
N GLU A 8 15.65 -15.43 -11.82
CA GLU A 8 15.79 -14.20 -12.61
C GLU A 8 16.20 -12.97 -11.76
N GLU A 9 16.13 -13.06 -10.42
CA GLU A 9 16.24 -11.90 -9.53
C GLU A 9 17.66 -11.68 -8.95
N THR A 10 18.22 -10.49 -9.21
CA THR A 10 19.42 -9.96 -8.53
C THR A 10 19.12 -8.72 -7.66
N ALA A 11 17.89 -8.21 -7.71
CA ALA A 11 17.49 -6.93 -7.10
C ALA A 11 16.28 -7.07 -6.16
N PHE A 12 16.12 -6.07 -5.28
CA PHE A 12 15.02 -5.97 -4.31
C PHE A 12 13.70 -5.67 -5.03
N HIS A 13 13.04 -6.71 -5.53
CA HIS A 13 11.70 -6.66 -6.11
C HIS A 13 10.67 -7.31 -5.20
N ARG A 14 9.39 -6.99 -5.41
CA ARG A 14 8.26 -7.59 -4.69
C ARG A 14 7.32 -8.32 -5.62
N LEU A 15 6.73 -9.38 -5.07
CA LEU A 15 5.73 -10.20 -5.71
C LEU A 15 4.36 -9.96 -5.08
N LEU A 16 3.39 -9.56 -5.90
CA LEU A 16 1.97 -9.56 -5.56
C LEU A 16 1.38 -10.95 -5.83
N ARG A 17 0.75 -11.52 -4.81
CA ARG A 17 0.11 -12.83 -4.91
C ARG A 17 -1.19 -12.82 -4.12
N ASP A 18 -2.26 -12.39 -4.78
CA ASP A 18 -3.60 -12.36 -4.19
C ASP A 18 -4.21 -13.78 -4.03
N THR A 19 -3.56 -14.78 -4.61
CA THR A 19 -4.02 -16.18 -4.61
C THR A 19 -3.67 -16.98 -3.37
N SER A 20 -2.80 -16.48 -2.51
CA SER A 20 -2.39 -17.21 -1.32
C SER A 20 -3.52 -17.27 -0.29
N LEU A 21 -3.94 -18.49 0.04
CA LEU A 21 -4.86 -18.77 1.16
C LEU A 21 -4.22 -18.46 2.54
N TYR A 22 -2.90 -18.23 2.58
CA TYR A 22 -2.15 -18.07 3.80
C TYR A 22 -1.48 -16.70 3.85
N GLU A 23 -1.71 -16.01 4.96
CA GLU A 23 -0.97 -14.82 5.36
C GLU A 23 0.51 -15.18 5.64
N ASN A 24 1.45 -14.28 5.35
CA ASN A 24 2.89 -14.44 5.55
C ASN A 24 3.55 -15.59 4.75
N ASP A 25 2.97 -16.04 3.63
CA ASP A 25 3.58 -17.05 2.78
C ASP A 25 4.94 -16.61 2.22
N SER A 26 5.13 -15.30 2.02
CA SER A 26 6.41 -14.64 1.71
C SER A 26 7.55 -15.04 2.65
N LEU A 27 7.27 -15.17 3.95
CA LEU A 27 8.26 -15.60 4.95
C LEU A 27 8.62 -17.08 4.78
N LEU A 28 7.62 -17.93 4.48
CA LEU A 28 7.82 -19.36 4.28
C LEU A 28 8.59 -19.66 3.01
N TYR A 29 8.27 -18.95 1.94
CA TYR A 29 8.86 -19.16 0.62
C TYR A 29 10.01 -18.21 0.33
N HIS A 30 10.45 -17.37 1.27
CA HIS A 30 11.59 -16.45 1.15
C HIS A 30 11.53 -15.53 -0.08
N TYR A 31 10.41 -14.83 -0.27
CA TYR A 31 10.27 -13.78 -1.28
C TYR A 31 9.75 -12.49 -0.62
N ASN A 32 9.91 -11.33 -1.24
CA ASN A 32 9.32 -10.09 -0.72
C ASN A 32 7.88 -9.95 -1.21
N GLY A 33 6.90 -9.99 -0.30
CA GLY A 33 5.48 -9.92 -0.64
C GLY A 33 4.75 -8.75 -0.02
N PHE A 34 3.48 -8.61 -0.37
CA PHE A 34 2.55 -7.59 0.14
C PHE A 34 1.50 -8.13 1.11
N LYS A 35 1.66 -9.38 1.55
CA LYS A 35 0.70 -10.06 2.42
C LYS A 35 1.34 -10.42 3.76
N SER A 36 0.80 -9.87 4.84
CA SER A 36 1.29 -10.15 6.19
C SER A 36 0.18 -10.11 7.24
N TYR A 37 0.24 -11.05 8.18
CA TYR A 37 -0.53 -11.05 9.40
C TYR A 37 0.40 -11.09 10.62
N ASN A 38 0.62 -9.94 11.25
CA ASN A 38 1.49 -9.81 12.42
C ASN A 38 1.09 -8.60 13.28
N SER A 39 1.06 -8.77 14.60
CA SER A 39 0.88 -7.69 15.58
C SER A 39 2.05 -6.69 15.64
N LEU A 40 3.18 -7.00 15.00
CA LEU A 40 4.39 -6.19 14.95
C LEU A 40 4.51 -5.36 13.66
N ILE A 41 3.47 -5.32 12.82
CA ILE A 41 3.42 -4.41 11.67
C ILE A 41 3.62 -2.97 12.17
N ALA A 42 4.51 -2.23 11.50
CA ALA A 42 4.83 -0.87 11.89
C ALA A 42 3.60 0.03 11.72
N GLY A 43 3.35 0.89 12.72
CA GLY A 43 2.15 1.73 12.76
C GLY A 43 2.04 2.71 11.58
N ASN A 44 3.17 3.18 11.06
CA ASN A 44 3.23 4.04 9.88
C ASN A 44 2.82 3.31 8.60
N VAL A 45 3.30 2.08 8.38
CA VAL A 45 2.85 1.25 7.24
C VAL A 45 1.35 0.99 7.33
N HIS A 46 0.87 0.70 8.53
CA HIS A 46 -0.56 0.50 8.79
C HIS A 46 -1.38 1.74 8.42
N GLN A 47 -0.92 2.90 8.87
CA GLN A 47 -1.53 4.20 8.60
C GLN A 47 -1.54 4.53 7.10
N PHE A 48 -0.40 4.36 6.41
CA PHE A 48 -0.27 4.56 4.98
C PHE A 48 -1.28 3.73 4.20
N MET A 49 -1.32 2.41 4.46
CA MET A 49 -2.19 1.49 3.72
C MET A 49 -3.68 1.72 4.01
N LYS A 50 -4.07 1.85 5.29
CA LYS A 50 -5.49 1.78 5.68
C LYS A 50 -6.16 3.12 5.92
N ARG A 51 -5.42 4.16 6.28
CA ARG A 51 -5.95 5.48 6.63
C ARG A 51 -5.67 6.48 5.52
N ASP A 52 -4.40 6.64 5.17
CA ASP A 52 -3.96 7.70 4.26
C ASP A 52 -4.34 7.36 2.80
N LEU A 53 -4.33 6.07 2.41
CA LEU A 53 -4.74 5.63 1.07
C LEU A 53 -6.04 4.83 1.01
N ASN A 54 -6.55 4.36 2.15
CA ASN A 54 -7.75 3.54 2.27
C ASN A 54 -7.77 2.35 1.28
N ILE A 55 -6.62 1.70 1.12
CA ILE A 55 -6.48 0.53 0.27
C ILE A 55 -7.41 -0.57 0.80
N LEU A 56 -8.04 -1.28 -0.12
CA LEU A 56 -8.96 -2.35 0.22
C LEU A 56 -8.20 -3.53 0.85
N HIS A 57 -8.47 -3.78 2.13
CA HIS A 57 -7.87 -4.87 2.90
C HIS A 57 -8.91 -5.46 3.85
N GLN A 58 -8.58 -6.59 4.47
CA GLN A 58 -9.29 -7.04 5.66
C GLN A 58 -9.32 -5.92 6.73
N ASN A 59 -10.51 -5.63 7.27
CA ASN A 59 -10.72 -4.52 8.21
C ASN A 59 -10.27 -4.85 9.65
N THR A 60 -8.99 -5.16 9.81
CA THR A 60 -8.36 -5.54 11.09
C THR A 60 -6.98 -4.88 11.24
N PRO A 61 -6.53 -4.48 12.45
CA PRO A 61 -5.24 -3.83 12.64
C PRO A 61 -4.01 -4.64 12.21
N SER A 62 -4.06 -5.98 12.29
CA SER A 62 -2.84 -6.81 12.18
C SER A 62 -2.60 -7.42 10.80
N VAL A 63 -3.38 -7.06 9.78
CA VAL A 63 -3.27 -7.61 8.41
C VAL A 63 -2.95 -6.50 7.41
N ILE A 64 -2.04 -6.75 6.48
CA ILE A 64 -1.91 -6.01 5.21
C ILE A 64 -2.01 -7.03 4.08
N ASP A 65 -2.72 -6.70 3.01
CA ASP A 65 -3.04 -7.63 1.93
C ASP A 65 -3.10 -6.91 0.57
N GLY A 66 -2.00 -6.92 -0.18
CA GLY A 66 -1.95 -6.38 -1.54
C GLY A 66 -2.01 -4.85 -1.62
N LEU A 67 -2.44 -4.33 -2.78
CA LEU A 67 -2.51 -2.89 -3.09
C LEU A 67 -3.80 -2.51 -3.85
N ASP A 68 -4.83 -3.37 -3.80
CA ASP A 68 -6.12 -3.21 -4.48
C ASP A 68 -6.01 -2.98 -6.01
N ASP A 69 -4.99 -3.52 -6.65
CA ASP A 69 -4.70 -3.34 -8.10
C ASP A 69 -4.47 -1.88 -8.53
N ARG A 70 -4.04 -1.01 -7.60
CA ARG A 70 -3.76 0.41 -7.88
C ARG A 70 -2.37 0.58 -8.46
N LEU A 71 -2.28 0.79 -9.77
CA LEU A 71 -1.03 0.68 -10.53
C LEU A 71 0.04 1.68 -10.05
N TYR A 72 -0.35 2.90 -9.67
CA TYR A 72 0.56 3.88 -9.07
C TYR A 72 1.28 3.35 -7.83
N LEU A 73 0.54 2.70 -6.93
CA LEU A 73 1.08 2.16 -5.67
C LEU A 73 1.92 0.92 -5.91
N GLU A 74 1.48 0.07 -6.85
CA GLU A 74 2.22 -1.12 -7.27
C GLU A 74 3.57 -0.75 -7.86
N THR A 75 3.61 0.30 -8.68
CA THR A 75 4.83 0.84 -9.27
C THR A 75 5.74 1.48 -8.20
N LEU A 76 5.18 2.34 -7.35
CA LEU A 76 5.90 3.00 -6.25
C LEU A 76 6.58 1.99 -5.31
N LEU A 77 5.88 0.89 -5.01
CA LEU A 77 6.33 -0.14 -4.06
C LEU A 77 6.95 -1.35 -4.76
N THR A 78 7.32 -1.22 -6.04
CA THR A 78 8.09 -2.20 -6.81
C THR A 78 7.45 -3.59 -6.88
N ALA A 79 6.14 -3.63 -7.11
CA ALA A 79 5.39 -4.86 -7.40
C ALA A 79 5.68 -5.34 -8.83
N HIS A 80 6.91 -5.81 -9.02
CA HIS A 80 7.44 -6.20 -10.33
C HIS A 80 6.67 -7.38 -10.93
N TYR A 81 6.29 -8.34 -10.09
CA TYR A 81 5.54 -9.52 -10.52
C TYR A 81 4.17 -9.59 -9.85
N LYS A 82 3.17 -10.09 -10.59
CA LYS A 82 1.86 -10.50 -10.10
C LYS A 82 1.60 -11.95 -10.44
N VAL A 83 0.98 -12.69 -9.51
CA VAL A 83 0.56 -14.08 -9.72
C VAL A 83 -0.95 -14.17 -9.55
N GLU A 84 -1.62 -14.46 -10.65
CA GLU A 84 -3.08 -14.60 -10.74
C GLU A 84 -3.48 -16.04 -11.07
N PRO A 85 -4.63 -16.55 -10.58
CA PRO A 85 -5.15 -17.83 -11.05
C PRO A 85 -5.55 -17.68 -12.51
N THR A 86 -5.07 -18.57 -13.37
CA THR A 86 -5.36 -18.51 -14.81
C THR A 86 -6.86 -18.48 -15.09
N GLU A 87 -7.66 -19.22 -14.31
CA GLU A 87 -9.13 -19.24 -14.46
C GLU A 87 -9.83 -17.92 -14.07
N ARG A 88 -9.18 -17.04 -13.30
CA ARG A 88 -9.74 -15.75 -12.86
C ARG A 88 -9.25 -14.58 -13.70
N LEU A 89 -8.10 -14.73 -14.36
CA LEU A 89 -7.52 -13.68 -15.20
C LEU A 89 -8.35 -13.52 -16.47
N ARG A 90 -9.15 -12.46 -16.53
CA ARG A 90 -9.99 -12.14 -17.70
C ARG A 90 -9.26 -11.31 -18.74
N GLU A 91 -8.40 -10.42 -18.27
CA GLU A 91 -7.63 -9.47 -19.06
C GLU A 91 -6.32 -9.21 -18.32
N ILE A 92 -5.24 -8.96 -19.06
CA ILE A 92 -3.96 -8.56 -18.48
C ILE A 92 -4.09 -7.09 -18.04
N PRO A 93 -3.86 -6.76 -16.76
CA PRO A 93 -3.92 -5.39 -16.27
C PRO A 93 -2.96 -4.47 -17.03
N TYR A 94 -3.33 -3.20 -17.18
CA TYR A 94 -2.45 -2.20 -17.77
C TYR A 94 -1.11 -2.11 -17.03
N GLY A 95 -0.03 -1.88 -17.77
CA GLY A 95 1.32 -1.82 -17.22
C GLY A 95 1.97 -3.17 -16.97
N TYR A 96 1.30 -4.28 -17.31
CA TYR A 96 1.83 -5.64 -17.19
C TYR A 96 1.79 -6.41 -18.52
N ASN A 97 2.72 -7.35 -18.68
CA ASN A 97 2.72 -8.38 -19.69
C ASN A 97 2.62 -9.77 -19.04
N GLU A 98 2.17 -10.77 -19.78
CA GLU A 98 2.36 -12.16 -19.35
C GLU A 98 3.85 -12.51 -19.46
N ALA A 99 4.46 -12.91 -18.34
CA ALA A 99 5.82 -13.43 -18.31
C ALA A 99 5.84 -14.91 -18.66
N PHE A 100 5.07 -15.70 -17.91
CA PHE A 100 4.86 -17.12 -18.16
C PHE A 100 3.61 -17.64 -17.47
N GLN A 101 3.17 -18.83 -17.89
CA GLN A 101 1.99 -19.50 -17.34
C GLN A 101 2.34 -20.92 -16.86
N THR A 102 1.69 -21.33 -15.78
CA THR A 102 1.69 -22.71 -15.25
C THR A 102 0.31 -23.34 -15.44
N GLU A 103 0.10 -24.57 -14.97
CA GLU A 103 -1.22 -25.22 -15.06
C GLU A 103 -2.35 -24.41 -14.40
N ASN A 104 -2.06 -23.73 -13.27
CA ASN A 104 -3.09 -23.08 -12.45
C ASN A 104 -2.90 -21.56 -12.31
N TYR A 105 -1.75 -21.02 -12.68
CA TYR A 105 -1.38 -19.63 -12.44
C TYR A 105 -0.74 -18.99 -13.66
N THR A 106 -1.08 -17.72 -13.87
CA THR A 106 -0.42 -16.84 -14.82
C THR A 106 0.45 -15.85 -14.04
N VAL A 107 1.72 -15.74 -14.41
CA VAL A 107 2.66 -14.78 -13.85
C VAL A 107 2.75 -13.60 -14.81
N LEU A 108 2.51 -12.42 -14.27
CA LEU A 108 2.59 -11.16 -14.99
C LEU A 108 3.82 -10.40 -14.50
N GLU A 109 4.49 -9.72 -15.43
CA GLU A 109 5.65 -8.87 -15.17
C GLU A 109 5.33 -7.43 -15.57
N GLN A 110 5.73 -6.48 -14.74
CA GLN A 110 5.54 -5.07 -15.01
C GLN A 110 6.38 -4.64 -16.22
N ILE A 111 5.77 -3.95 -17.18
CA ILE A 111 6.43 -3.56 -18.45
C ILE A 111 7.61 -2.62 -18.21
N THR A 112 7.51 -1.73 -17.22
CA THR A 112 8.53 -0.75 -16.90
C THR A 112 8.59 -0.55 -15.38
N PRO A 113 9.24 -1.46 -14.64
CA PRO A 113 9.32 -1.38 -13.19
C PRO A 113 10.23 -0.23 -12.75
N LEU A 114 9.87 0.44 -11.65
CA LEU A 114 10.80 1.31 -10.96
C LEU A 114 11.73 0.49 -10.06
N PRO A 115 13.00 0.90 -9.90
CA PRO A 115 13.81 0.40 -8.80
C PRO A 115 13.20 0.80 -7.46
N PRO A 116 13.56 0.10 -6.37
CA PRO A 116 13.06 0.41 -5.02
C PRO A 116 13.63 1.68 -4.43
N ALA A 117 14.42 2.44 -5.19
CA ALA A 117 14.93 3.72 -4.79
C ALA A 117 15.06 4.66 -5.99
N PHE A 118 14.59 5.89 -5.82
CA PHE A 118 14.66 6.96 -6.82
C PHE A 118 14.50 8.31 -6.10
N THR A 119 14.86 9.41 -6.74
CA THR A 119 14.88 10.74 -6.11
C THR A 119 13.68 11.61 -6.50
N PHE A 120 13.28 12.49 -5.58
CA PHE A 120 12.29 13.54 -5.81
C PHE A 120 12.96 14.91 -5.77
N LYS A 121 12.63 15.76 -6.74
CA LYS A 121 13.09 17.16 -6.85
C LYS A 121 12.15 18.16 -6.19
N GLU A 122 10.90 17.77 -6.03
CA GLU A 122 9.84 18.63 -5.51
C GLU A 122 9.17 17.93 -4.34
N ALA A 123 8.56 18.73 -3.46
CA ALA A 123 7.86 18.25 -2.29
C ALA A 123 6.50 18.92 -2.10
N ILE A 124 5.66 18.25 -1.31
CA ILE A 124 4.39 18.73 -0.79
C ILE A 124 4.31 18.44 0.70
N SER A 125 3.63 19.30 1.46
CA SER A 125 3.39 19.05 2.88
C SER A 125 2.41 17.90 3.09
N LYS A 126 2.55 17.17 4.20
CA LYS A 126 1.61 16.13 4.60
C LYS A 126 0.17 16.66 4.69
N GLU A 127 0.00 17.87 5.21
CA GLU A 127 -1.30 18.55 5.28
C GLU A 127 -1.93 18.77 3.91
N ALA A 128 -1.15 19.26 2.93
CA ALA A 128 -1.65 19.47 1.57
C ALA A 128 -1.97 18.14 0.88
N PHE A 129 -1.13 17.11 1.07
CA PHE A 129 -1.40 15.75 0.60
C PHE A 129 -2.72 15.18 1.17
N ASP A 130 -2.98 15.38 2.45
CA ASP A 130 -4.20 14.90 3.12
C ASP A 130 -5.47 15.62 2.63
N SER A 131 -5.35 16.80 2.03
CA SER A 131 -6.49 17.50 1.42
C SER A 131 -6.87 16.96 0.03
N LEU A 132 -6.02 16.15 -0.60
CA LEU A 132 -6.24 15.61 -1.94
C LEU A 132 -7.23 14.45 -1.93
N SER A 133 -7.93 14.26 -3.06
CA SER A 133 -8.66 13.03 -3.37
C SER A 133 -7.72 11.83 -3.48
N TYR A 134 -8.25 10.61 -3.31
CA TYR A 134 -7.44 9.40 -3.28
C TYR A 134 -6.66 9.14 -4.58
N GLY A 135 -7.21 9.48 -5.74
CA GLY A 135 -6.51 9.37 -7.03
C GLY A 135 -5.38 10.39 -7.15
N LYS A 136 -5.61 11.64 -6.73
CA LYS A 136 -4.52 12.62 -6.66
C LYS A 136 -3.43 12.21 -5.66
N ARG A 137 -3.79 11.55 -4.55
CA ARG A 137 -2.79 10.97 -3.62
C ARG A 137 -1.93 9.91 -4.30
N ASP A 138 -2.53 8.99 -5.06
CA ASP A 138 -1.78 7.99 -5.84
C ASP A 138 -0.75 8.64 -6.78
N GLN A 139 -1.18 9.66 -7.54
CA GLN A 139 -0.32 10.38 -8.46
C GLN A 139 0.82 11.11 -7.75
N VAL A 140 0.53 11.79 -6.63
CA VAL A 140 1.52 12.55 -5.86
C VAL A 140 2.59 11.65 -5.26
N LEU A 141 2.21 10.48 -4.73
CA LEU A 141 3.19 9.56 -4.13
C LEU A 141 4.26 9.11 -5.12
N LEU A 142 3.94 9.08 -6.41
CA LEU A 142 4.88 8.79 -7.48
C LEU A 142 5.51 10.04 -8.09
N SER A 143 5.01 11.24 -7.82
CA SER A 143 5.47 12.48 -8.47
C SER A 143 6.37 13.36 -7.60
N ALA A 144 6.15 13.38 -6.28
CA ALA A 144 6.83 14.29 -5.36
C ALA A 144 7.04 13.70 -3.95
N ALA A 145 7.98 14.29 -3.22
CA ALA A 145 8.21 13.98 -1.82
C ALA A 145 7.04 14.48 -0.95
N VAL A 146 6.37 13.58 -0.20
CA VAL A 146 5.39 13.98 0.82
C VAL A 146 6.09 14.04 2.17
N MET A 147 6.17 15.24 2.75
CA MET A 147 6.98 15.54 3.94
C MET A 147 6.17 16.32 4.98
N GLU A 148 6.46 16.13 6.27
CA GLU A 148 5.86 16.97 7.33
C GLU A 148 6.27 18.44 7.17
N GLU A 149 7.57 18.67 6.97
CA GLU A 149 8.15 19.99 6.75
C GLU A 149 8.96 19.99 5.43
N PRO A 150 8.34 20.37 4.30
CA PRO A 150 9.03 20.38 3.00
C PRO A 150 10.23 21.33 2.98
N ASN A 151 11.37 20.83 2.46
CA ASN A 151 12.60 21.58 2.26
C ASN A 151 13.08 21.58 0.80
N LEU A 152 12.24 21.12 -0.13
CA LEU A 152 12.44 21.16 -1.57
C LEU A 152 11.50 22.20 -2.22
N PRO A 153 11.71 22.56 -3.50
CA PRO A 153 10.72 23.28 -4.30
C PRO A 153 9.31 22.67 -4.20
N SER A 154 8.28 23.52 -4.18
CA SER A 154 6.90 23.07 -4.08
C SER A 154 6.45 22.40 -5.37
N TYR A 155 5.85 21.22 -5.26
CA TYR A 155 5.25 20.51 -6.38
C TYR A 155 4.01 21.25 -6.92
N ASP A 156 3.88 21.32 -8.25
CA ASP A 156 2.72 21.93 -8.92
C ASP A 156 1.56 20.94 -9.04
N LEU A 157 0.52 21.16 -8.24
CA LEU A 157 -0.69 20.33 -8.20
C LEU A 157 -1.57 20.44 -9.44
N GLU A 158 -1.36 21.45 -10.30
CA GLU A 158 -2.09 21.56 -11.58
C GLU A 158 -1.66 20.48 -12.59
N THR A 159 -0.50 19.85 -12.37
CA THR A 159 -0.01 18.73 -13.20
C THR A 159 -0.74 17.41 -12.93
N LEU A 160 -1.45 17.32 -11.81
CA LEU A 160 -2.29 16.18 -11.45
C LEU A 160 -3.62 16.23 -12.20
N TYR A 161 -4.14 15.08 -12.60
CA TYR A 161 -5.42 15.02 -13.29
C TYR A 161 -6.27 13.85 -12.85
N THR A 162 -7.50 14.18 -12.46
CA THR A 162 -8.59 13.23 -12.21
C THR A 162 -9.91 13.85 -12.67
N ASP A 163 -10.82 13.03 -13.22
CA ASP A 163 -12.23 13.43 -13.44
C ASP A 163 -13.06 12.82 -12.30
N THR A 164 -13.73 13.67 -11.52
CA THR A 164 -14.49 13.27 -10.34
C THR A 164 -15.98 13.45 -10.56
N ARG A 165 -16.77 12.41 -10.25
CA ARG A 165 -18.23 12.41 -10.35
C ARG A 165 -18.84 11.94 -9.05
N SER A 166 -19.65 12.79 -8.43
CA SER A 166 -20.56 12.39 -7.35
C SER A 166 -21.70 11.55 -7.94
N ILE A 167 -22.07 10.49 -7.22
CA ILE A 167 -23.16 9.58 -7.58
C ILE A 167 -24.14 9.61 -6.40
N GLU A 168 -25.39 10.00 -6.66
CA GLU A 168 -26.43 9.90 -5.64
C GLU A 168 -27.08 8.52 -5.69
N PRO A 169 -27.47 7.92 -4.55
CA PRO A 169 -28.20 6.66 -4.55
C PRO A 169 -29.43 6.66 -5.49
N GLU A 170 -30.11 7.80 -5.60
CA GLU A 170 -31.28 8.03 -6.45
C GLU A 170 -30.97 7.92 -7.96
N ASP A 171 -29.71 8.10 -8.37
CA ASP A 171 -29.27 7.93 -9.75
C ASP A 171 -29.09 6.46 -10.15
N ALA A 172 -29.35 5.51 -9.23
CA ALA A 172 -29.25 4.09 -9.51
C ALA A 172 -30.24 3.67 -10.62
N ILE A 173 -29.71 3.02 -11.66
CA ILE A 173 -30.52 2.43 -12.73
C ILE A 173 -31.32 1.22 -12.25
N GLU A 174 -30.88 0.60 -11.15
CA GLU A 174 -31.58 -0.49 -10.48
C GLU A 174 -31.31 -0.45 -8.97
N MET A 175 -32.38 -0.53 -8.19
CA MET A 175 -32.34 -0.70 -6.73
C MET A 175 -32.91 -2.06 -6.37
N ARG A 176 -32.18 -2.84 -5.56
CA ARG A 176 -32.62 -4.17 -5.11
C ARG A 176 -32.68 -4.22 -3.59
N ASN A 177 -33.85 -4.57 -3.05
CA ASN A 177 -34.07 -4.77 -1.63
C ASN A 177 -33.65 -3.59 -0.72
N VAL A 178 -33.73 -2.35 -1.21
CA VAL A 178 -33.37 -1.14 -0.47
C VAL A 178 -34.52 -0.13 -0.45
N GLY A 179 -34.63 0.63 0.63
CA GLY A 179 -35.55 1.77 0.76
C GLY A 179 -35.09 2.69 1.89
N LEU A 180 -35.70 3.87 1.99
CA LEU A 180 -35.47 4.80 3.10
C LEU A 180 -36.44 4.50 4.26
N ASN A 181 -35.95 4.56 5.49
CA ASN A 181 -36.80 4.55 6.68
C ASN A 181 -37.23 5.98 7.08
N ASP A 182 -38.08 6.09 8.11
CA ASP A 182 -38.62 7.38 8.57
C ASP A 182 -37.54 8.35 9.08
N ASP A 183 -36.37 7.83 9.48
CA ASP A 183 -35.22 8.62 9.94
C ASP A 183 -34.29 9.05 8.78
N GLY A 184 -34.62 8.70 7.54
CA GLY A 184 -33.82 9.03 6.35
C GLY A 184 -32.61 8.14 6.11
N TYR A 185 -32.52 6.97 6.77
CA TYR A 185 -31.46 5.99 6.55
C TYR A 185 -31.86 4.94 5.53
N TRP A 186 -30.86 4.48 4.75
CA TRP A 186 -31.04 3.37 3.82
C TRP A 186 -31.15 2.06 4.58
N THR A 187 -32.23 1.33 4.37
CA THR A 187 -32.50 0.06 5.03
C THR A 187 -32.76 -1.04 4.02
N THR A 188 -32.33 -2.26 4.35
CA THR A 188 -32.77 -3.44 3.60
C THR A 188 -34.21 -3.80 3.96
N ILE A 189 -35.04 -4.12 2.95
CA ILE A 189 -36.48 -4.37 3.15
C ILE A 189 -36.75 -5.81 3.62
N LYS A 190 -35.97 -6.76 3.12
CA LYS A 190 -35.99 -8.20 3.44
C LYS A 190 -34.68 -8.62 4.09
N PRO A 191 -34.61 -9.81 4.75
CA PRO A 191 -33.35 -10.40 5.25
C PRO A 191 -32.47 -10.94 4.11
N GLU A 192 -32.29 -10.15 3.06
CA GLU A 192 -31.47 -10.39 1.88
C GLU A 192 -30.56 -9.17 1.66
N ASN A 193 -29.51 -9.30 0.87
CA ASN A 193 -28.61 -8.17 0.61
C ASN A 193 -29.33 -7.03 -0.14
N GLY A 194 -29.02 -5.80 0.24
CA GLY A 194 -29.41 -4.60 -0.50
C GLY A 194 -28.40 -4.29 -1.60
N ALA A 195 -28.83 -3.64 -2.69
CA ALA A 195 -27.91 -3.16 -3.72
C ALA A 195 -28.42 -1.91 -4.47
N PHE A 196 -27.47 -1.09 -4.87
CA PHE A 196 -27.61 -0.05 -5.88
C PHE A 196 -26.73 -0.40 -7.08
N VAL A 197 -27.31 -0.35 -8.28
CA VAL A 197 -26.57 -0.53 -9.52
C VAL A 197 -26.59 0.80 -10.26
N PHE A 198 -25.40 1.33 -10.53
CA PHE A 198 -25.20 2.55 -11.29
C PHE A 198 -24.56 2.23 -12.64
N GLY A 199 -24.80 3.05 -13.66
CA GLY A 199 -23.92 3.09 -14.82
C GLY A 199 -22.55 3.64 -14.39
N ASN A 200 -21.46 3.05 -14.85
CA ASN A 200 -20.13 3.62 -14.62
C ASN A 200 -20.02 4.93 -15.44
N PRO A 201 -19.86 6.11 -14.80
CA PRO A 201 -19.83 7.38 -15.51
C PRO A 201 -18.62 7.53 -16.44
N PHE A 202 -17.60 6.68 -16.28
CA PHE A 202 -16.36 6.70 -17.07
C PHE A 202 -16.28 5.55 -18.08
N TYR A 203 -17.35 4.77 -18.25
CA TYR A 203 -17.37 3.69 -19.23
C TYR A 203 -17.14 4.25 -20.64
N GLY A 204 -16.14 3.72 -21.34
CA GLY A 204 -15.78 4.12 -22.69
C GLY A 204 -14.97 5.43 -22.80
N MET A 205 -14.52 6.02 -21.69
CA MET A 205 -13.69 7.24 -21.72
C MET A 205 -12.22 7.02 -22.09
N GLY A 206 -11.75 5.77 -22.10
CA GLY A 206 -10.37 5.41 -22.38
C GLY A 206 -9.80 4.44 -21.36
N ALA A 207 -8.53 4.10 -21.51
CA ALA A 207 -7.82 3.26 -20.55
C ALA A 207 -7.52 4.06 -19.28
N GLY A 208 -7.66 3.42 -18.13
CA GLY A 208 -7.33 4.01 -16.83
C GLY A 208 -7.98 3.23 -15.70
N GLU A 209 -7.78 3.73 -14.50
CA GLU A 209 -8.35 3.17 -13.28
C GLU A 209 -9.37 4.13 -12.66
N VAL A 210 -10.43 3.58 -12.09
CA VAL A 210 -11.49 4.32 -11.43
C VAL A 210 -11.48 3.96 -9.95
N LEU A 211 -11.31 4.96 -9.08
CA LEU A 211 -11.46 4.81 -7.65
C LEU A 211 -12.88 5.20 -7.24
N VAL A 212 -13.60 4.27 -6.62
CA VAL A 212 -14.94 4.52 -6.10
C VAL A 212 -14.84 4.64 -4.59
N THR A 213 -15.09 5.84 -4.07
CA THR A 213 -15.14 6.17 -2.65
C THR A 213 -16.57 6.09 -2.16
N VAL A 214 -16.80 5.33 -1.09
CA VAL A 214 -18.11 5.18 -0.45
C VAL A 214 -18.00 5.53 1.03
N SER A 215 -18.65 6.61 1.46
CA SER A 215 -18.83 6.91 2.89
C SER A 215 -20.07 6.18 3.38
N PHE A 216 -19.87 5.14 4.18
CA PHE A 216 -20.85 4.10 4.49
C PHE A 216 -20.76 3.71 5.98
N LYS A 217 -21.81 4.00 6.75
CA LYS A 217 -21.84 3.74 8.20
C LYS A 217 -23.07 2.93 8.61
N GLU A 218 -22.87 1.79 9.27
CA GLU A 218 -23.95 0.98 9.84
C GLU A 218 -24.39 1.55 11.20
N LYS A 219 -25.69 1.72 11.41
CA LYS A 219 -26.23 2.45 12.58
C LYS A 219 -26.35 1.64 13.86
N ASN A 220 -26.44 0.32 13.78
CA ASN A 220 -26.67 -0.54 14.94
C ASN A 220 -25.39 -1.17 15.51
N PHE A 221 -24.22 -0.84 14.95
CA PHE A 221 -22.88 -1.37 15.26
C PHE A 221 -22.69 -2.86 14.94
N TRP A 222 -23.42 -3.39 13.96
CA TRP A 222 -23.36 -4.78 13.54
C TRP A 222 -22.23 -5.01 12.53
N ILE A 223 -21.86 -6.27 12.40
CA ILE A 223 -20.99 -6.75 11.33
C ILE A 223 -21.74 -6.58 10.02
N TYR A 224 -21.06 -6.04 9.01
CA TYR A 224 -21.60 -5.96 7.66
C TYR A 224 -20.52 -6.28 6.63
N THR A 225 -20.96 -6.70 5.44
CA THR A 225 -20.10 -6.76 4.26
C THR A 225 -20.58 -5.71 3.28
N LEU A 226 -19.66 -4.87 2.82
CA LEU A 226 -19.84 -3.94 1.71
C LEU A 226 -19.10 -4.49 0.49
N SER A 227 -19.77 -4.55 -0.65
CA SER A 227 -19.19 -5.06 -1.88
C SER A 227 -19.37 -4.06 -3.01
N LEU A 228 -18.32 -3.89 -3.82
CA LEU A 228 -18.36 -3.17 -5.07
C LEU A 228 -17.92 -4.11 -6.19
N ASN A 229 -18.84 -4.46 -7.09
CA ASN A 229 -18.61 -5.47 -8.13
C ASN A 229 -18.12 -6.80 -7.52
N GLN A 230 -16.91 -7.27 -7.86
CA GLN A 230 -16.32 -8.50 -7.32
C GLN A 230 -15.56 -8.28 -6.00
N LYS A 231 -15.24 -7.03 -5.68
CA LYS A 231 -14.47 -6.67 -4.49
C LYS A 231 -15.39 -6.50 -3.28
N HIS A 232 -14.90 -6.87 -2.11
CA HIS A 232 -15.70 -6.78 -0.89
C HIS A 232 -14.83 -6.53 0.33
N ILE A 233 -15.44 -5.94 1.34
CA ILE A 233 -14.84 -5.75 2.65
C ILE A 233 -15.85 -6.08 3.74
N ARG A 234 -15.40 -6.86 4.72
CA ARG A 234 -16.14 -7.15 5.93
C ARG A 234 -15.72 -6.20 7.04
N ASN A 235 -16.65 -5.40 7.53
CA ASN A 235 -16.48 -4.58 8.72
C ASN A 235 -16.93 -5.39 9.95
N ASN A 236 -16.11 -5.41 11.00
CA ASN A 236 -16.35 -6.23 12.19
C ASN A 236 -17.33 -5.59 13.18
N GLY A 237 -17.89 -4.42 12.86
CA GLY A 237 -18.76 -3.63 13.71
C GLY A 237 -17.97 -2.84 14.77
N GLU A 238 -18.44 -1.64 15.11
CA GLU A 238 -17.70 -0.72 16.00
C GLU A 238 -17.44 -1.28 17.40
N LYS A 239 -18.25 -2.24 17.87
CA LYS A 239 -18.07 -2.87 19.19
C LYS A 239 -16.96 -3.92 19.23
N ASN A 240 -16.43 -4.34 18.08
CA ASN A 240 -15.39 -5.36 18.02
C ASN A 240 -14.00 -4.71 18.15
N ILE A 241 -13.20 -5.19 19.11
CA ILE A 241 -11.83 -4.69 19.37
C ILE A 241 -10.86 -4.89 18.19
N TYR A 242 -11.19 -5.80 17.28
CA TYR A 242 -10.42 -6.07 16.07
C TYR A 242 -10.99 -5.32 14.85
N ASN A 243 -11.99 -4.46 15.04
CA ASN A 243 -12.46 -3.60 13.97
C ASN A 243 -11.52 -2.42 13.80
N TYR A 244 -11.07 -2.17 12.58
CA TYR A 244 -10.42 -0.91 12.27
C TYR A 244 -11.49 0.15 12.00
N PRO A 245 -11.63 1.18 12.85
CA PRO A 245 -12.72 2.13 12.75
C PRO A 245 -12.53 3.00 11.51
N ARG A 246 -13.39 2.79 10.51
CA ARG A 246 -13.46 3.60 9.30
C ARG A 246 -14.89 3.60 8.77
N ASP A 247 -15.32 4.78 8.32
CA ASP A 247 -16.65 5.02 7.76
C ASP A 247 -16.56 5.35 6.26
N GLU A 248 -15.38 5.26 5.66
CA GLU A 248 -15.12 5.47 4.24
C GLU A 248 -14.34 4.28 3.67
N PHE A 249 -14.65 3.92 2.43
CA PHE A 249 -14.09 2.78 1.72
C PHE A 249 -13.77 3.16 0.28
N VAL A 250 -12.55 2.87 -0.17
CA VAL A 250 -12.13 3.09 -1.55
C VAL A 250 -11.97 1.73 -2.24
N PHE A 251 -12.51 1.62 -3.44
CA PHE A 251 -12.40 0.44 -4.27
C PHE A 251 -11.86 0.85 -5.65
N LYS A 252 -10.81 0.20 -6.12
CA LYS A 252 -10.37 0.34 -7.51
C LYS A 252 -11.14 -0.60 -8.44
N ILE A 253 -11.65 -0.06 -9.54
CA ILE A 253 -12.23 -0.80 -10.67
C ILE A 253 -11.61 -0.32 -11.99
N ASP A 254 -11.70 -1.13 -13.04
CA ASP A 254 -11.27 -0.72 -14.39
C ASP A 254 -12.38 0.01 -15.15
N THR A 255 -12.02 0.91 -16.07
CA THR A 255 -12.96 1.67 -16.90
C THR A 255 -13.82 0.81 -17.82
N ASN A 256 -13.39 -0.44 -18.11
CA ASN A 256 -14.12 -1.40 -18.93
C ASN A 256 -15.38 -1.97 -18.23
N HIS A 257 -15.56 -1.73 -16.93
CA HIS A 257 -16.79 -2.09 -16.23
C HIS A 257 -17.93 -1.14 -16.61
N GLU A 258 -18.96 -1.65 -17.29
CA GLU A 258 -20.15 -0.86 -17.67
C GLU A 258 -20.94 -0.37 -16.44
N LYS A 259 -20.91 -1.13 -15.34
CA LYS A 259 -21.73 -0.89 -14.16
C LYS A 259 -20.92 -0.90 -12.87
N ILE A 260 -21.38 -0.10 -11.93
CA ILE A 260 -20.93 -0.07 -10.53
C ILE A 260 -22.05 -0.70 -9.70
N ASN A 261 -21.85 -1.91 -9.20
CA ASN A 261 -22.79 -2.61 -8.33
C ASN A 261 -22.33 -2.53 -6.87
N LEU A 262 -22.90 -1.58 -6.13
CA LEU A 262 -22.71 -1.42 -4.70
C LEU A 262 -23.74 -2.28 -3.97
N SER A 263 -23.29 -3.27 -3.20
CA SER A 263 -24.19 -4.14 -2.43
C SER A 263 -23.72 -4.32 -1.00
N PHE A 264 -24.66 -4.59 -0.10
CA PHE A 264 -24.39 -4.72 1.32
C PHE A 264 -25.33 -5.70 1.99
N THR A 265 -24.88 -6.28 3.10
CA THR A 265 -25.68 -7.18 3.95
C THR A 265 -26.89 -6.47 4.56
N PRO A 266 -27.90 -7.20 5.09
CA PRO A 266 -29.02 -6.58 5.79
C PRO A 266 -28.60 -5.64 6.93
N GLY A 267 -29.23 -4.47 7.00
CA GLY A 267 -28.91 -3.46 8.01
C GLY A 267 -29.54 -2.09 7.74
N GLN A 268 -29.20 -1.11 8.59
CA GLN A 268 -29.55 0.31 8.41
C GLN A 268 -28.27 1.13 8.27
N TYR A 269 -28.22 1.93 7.21
CA TYR A 269 -26.99 2.55 6.74
C TYR A 269 -27.16 4.05 6.49
N ASP A 270 -26.16 4.80 6.93
CA ASP A 270 -25.88 6.15 6.49
C ASP A 270 -24.98 6.07 5.25
N ILE A 271 -25.49 6.50 4.11
CA ILE A 271 -24.70 6.59 2.87
C ILE A 271 -24.58 8.07 2.57
N GLN A 272 -23.42 8.65 2.88
CA GLN A 272 -23.21 10.10 2.83
C GLN A 272 -22.58 10.55 1.52
N LYS A 273 -21.82 9.65 0.87
CA LYS A 273 -21.06 9.94 -0.33
C LYS A 273 -20.86 8.67 -1.12
N ILE A 274 -21.13 8.74 -2.42
CA ILE A 274 -20.58 7.83 -3.42
C ILE A 274 -19.92 8.73 -4.46
N GLU A 275 -18.63 8.53 -4.70
CA GLU A 275 -17.86 9.33 -5.63
C GLU A 275 -16.97 8.41 -6.45
N ALA A 276 -16.97 8.61 -7.76
CA ALA A 276 -16.08 7.91 -8.66
C ALA A 276 -15.05 8.90 -9.22
N GLU A 277 -13.78 8.49 -9.22
CA GLU A 277 -12.65 9.29 -9.68
C GLU A 277 -11.88 8.52 -10.76
N TYR A 278 -11.85 9.05 -11.98
CA TYR A 278 -11.13 8.46 -13.11
C TYR A 278 -9.71 9.02 -13.24
N GLN A 279 -8.76 8.10 -13.39
CA GLN A 279 -7.34 8.36 -13.59
C GLN A 279 -6.89 7.76 -14.94
N PRO A 280 -6.66 8.58 -15.99
CA PRO A 280 -6.17 8.10 -17.28
C PRO A 280 -4.73 7.57 -17.17
N TYR A 281 -4.44 6.44 -17.82
CA TYR A 281 -3.08 5.88 -17.78
C TYR A 281 -2.04 6.74 -18.50
N GLU A 282 -2.46 7.67 -19.38
CA GLU A 282 -1.55 8.64 -19.99
C GLU A 282 -0.91 9.57 -18.94
N VAL A 283 -1.61 9.82 -17.83
CA VAL A 283 -1.07 10.57 -16.68
C VAL A 283 -0.05 9.72 -15.94
N PHE A 284 -0.36 8.45 -15.69
CA PHE A 284 0.55 7.48 -15.09
C PHE A 284 1.85 7.37 -15.91
N ASP A 285 1.75 7.14 -17.22
CA ASP A 285 2.91 6.97 -18.10
C ASP A 285 3.80 8.20 -18.08
N ARG A 286 3.22 9.41 -18.11
CA ARG A 286 3.99 10.67 -18.03
C ARG A 286 4.79 10.74 -16.73
N ILE A 287 4.14 10.46 -15.59
CA ILE A 287 4.79 10.48 -14.27
C ILE A 287 5.89 9.41 -14.20
N LEU A 288 5.61 8.19 -14.67
CA LEU A 288 6.57 7.10 -14.69
C LEU A 288 7.80 7.44 -15.52
N GLN A 289 7.63 8.00 -16.72
CA GLN A 289 8.76 8.41 -17.57
C GLN A 289 9.62 9.50 -16.90
N GLN A 290 9.02 10.41 -16.14
CA GLN A 290 9.77 11.38 -15.35
C GLN A 290 10.58 10.69 -14.25
N GLN A 291 9.96 9.77 -13.49
CA GLN A 291 10.67 9.09 -12.39
C GLN A 291 11.76 8.14 -12.83
N LEU A 292 11.65 7.53 -14.02
CA LEU A 292 12.72 6.70 -14.56
C LEU A 292 14.02 7.48 -14.79
N THR A 293 13.96 8.81 -14.98
CA THR A 293 15.15 9.66 -15.07
C THR A 293 15.83 9.90 -13.73
N GLN A 294 15.14 9.61 -12.62
CA GLN A 294 15.58 9.80 -11.24
C GLN A 294 15.87 8.46 -10.53
N ALA A 295 15.85 7.37 -11.30
CA ALA A 295 16.03 6.02 -10.82
C ALA A 295 17.46 5.78 -10.30
N SER A 296 17.57 5.28 -9.06
CA SER A 296 18.86 4.82 -8.53
C SER A 296 19.33 3.55 -9.26
N THR A 297 20.65 3.37 -9.32
CA THR A 297 21.29 2.22 -9.98
C THR A 297 22.16 1.42 -9.00
N ASN A 298 22.71 0.28 -9.43
CA ASN A 298 23.60 -0.58 -8.63
C ASN A 298 23.02 -0.91 -7.23
N ILE A 299 21.74 -1.28 -7.19
CA ILE A 299 21.03 -1.55 -5.95
C ILE A 299 21.37 -2.97 -5.48
N GLU A 300 21.97 -3.06 -4.30
CA GLU A 300 22.33 -4.32 -3.67
C GLU A 300 21.67 -4.42 -2.30
N PHE A 301 21.00 -5.54 -2.05
CA PHE A 301 20.37 -5.84 -0.76
C PHE A 301 21.02 -7.08 -0.14
N ASP A 302 21.62 -6.92 1.03
CA ASP A 302 22.22 -8.00 1.82
C ASP A 302 21.74 -7.92 3.27
N ASN A 303 20.84 -8.83 3.67
CA ASN A 303 20.30 -8.99 5.02
C ASN A 303 19.73 -7.70 5.63
N ASN A 304 20.60 -6.91 6.27
CA ASN A 304 20.28 -5.68 6.97
C ASN A 304 20.94 -4.46 6.32
N ARG A 305 21.47 -4.57 5.11
CA ARG A 305 22.16 -3.51 4.38
C ARG A 305 21.59 -3.36 2.97
N LEU A 306 21.33 -2.13 2.58
CA LEU A 306 20.89 -1.75 1.25
C LEU A 306 21.85 -0.67 0.73
N SER A 307 22.45 -0.88 -0.43
CA SER A 307 23.31 0.13 -1.08
C SER A 307 22.83 0.44 -2.49
N MET A 308 23.08 1.65 -2.94
CA MET A 308 22.69 2.14 -4.27
C MET A 308 23.60 3.27 -4.72
N THR A 309 23.60 3.50 -6.03
CA THR A 309 24.18 4.68 -6.68
C THR A 309 23.07 5.66 -7.03
N VAL A 310 23.29 6.94 -6.73
CA VAL A 310 22.41 8.06 -7.07
C VAL A 310 23.15 9.02 -8.00
N ASP A 311 22.40 9.78 -8.81
CA ASP A 311 22.93 10.84 -9.69
C ASP A 311 21.98 12.06 -9.67
N PRO A 312 21.84 12.71 -8.50
CA PRO A 312 20.94 13.86 -8.35
C PRO A 312 21.42 15.06 -9.17
N ASP A 313 20.50 15.84 -9.75
CA ASP A 313 20.86 17.05 -10.53
C ASP A 313 20.79 18.36 -9.73
N GLY A 314 20.34 18.27 -8.47
CA GLY A 314 20.24 19.37 -7.53
C GLY A 314 20.10 18.89 -6.08
N ASP A 315 19.37 19.68 -5.28
CA ASP A 315 18.95 19.29 -3.93
C ASP A 315 17.68 18.42 -4.09
N GLU A 316 17.76 17.18 -3.64
CA GLU A 316 16.72 16.18 -3.85
C GLU A 316 16.53 15.33 -2.59
N VAL A 317 15.43 14.57 -2.55
CA VAL A 317 15.21 13.56 -1.53
C VAL A 317 15.13 12.20 -2.20
N LEU A 318 16.07 11.33 -1.86
CA LEU A 318 16.03 9.92 -2.22
C LEU A 318 14.90 9.25 -1.43
N PHE A 319 13.92 8.74 -2.16
CA PHE A 319 12.94 7.79 -1.66
C PHE A 319 13.48 6.38 -1.76
N VAL A 320 13.24 5.60 -0.71
CA VAL A 320 13.48 4.16 -0.70
C VAL A 320 12.19 3.49 -0.28
N ALA A 321 11.70 2.56 -1.10
CA ALA A 321 10.49 1.78 -0.89
C ALA A 321 10.65 0.75 0.25
N VAL A 322 11.30 1.12 1.34
CA VAL A 322 11.47 0.35 2.58
C VAL A 322 10.85 1.17 3.72
N PRO A 323 9.97 0.58 4.54
CA PRO A 323 9.35 1.31 5.62
C PRO A 323 10.35 1.95 6.58
N TYR A 324 10.09 3.21 6.95
CA TYR A 324 10.87 3.93 7.94
C TYR A 324 10.78 3.26 9.31
N HIS A 325 11.93 3.20 9.98
CA HIS A 325 12.05 2.77 11.37
C HIS A 325 13.33 3.37 11.97
N LYS A 326 13.28 3.74 13.25
CA LYS A 326 14.42 4.31 14.01
C LYS A 326 15.69 3.45 14.07
N GLY A 327 15.62 2.21 13.61
CA GLY A 327 16.75 1.29 13.52
C GLY A 327 17.58 1.46 12.25
N TRP A 328 17.10 2.21 11.27
CA TRP A 328 17.84 2.55 10.07
C TRP A 328 18.82 3.69 10.33
N SER A 329 20.01 3.57 9.77
CA SER A 329 21.00 4.64 9.64
C SER A 329 21.50 4.69 8.21
N VAL A 330 21.88 5.88 7.74
CA VAL A 330 22.39 6.08 6.38
C VAL A 330 23.77 6.72 6.39
N GLU A 331 24.59 6.29 5.45
CA GLU A 331 25.84 6.93 5.06
C GLU A 331 25.74 7.33 3.58
N VAL A 332 26.04 8.59 3.27
CA VAL A 332 26.13 9.12 1.91
C VAL A 332 27.59 9.50 1.69
N ASP A 333 28.24 8.83 0.73
CA ASP A 333 29.68 8.93 0.47
C ASP A 333 30.57 8.77 1.72
N GLY A 334 30.12 7.92 2.65
CA GLY A 334 30.81 7.63 3.91
C GLY A 334 30.51 8.60 5.05
N GLU A 335 29.75 9.67 4.81
CA GLU A 335 29.30 10.60 5.82
C GLU A 335 27.89 10.26 6.31
N LYS A 336 27.69 10.27 7.64
CA LYS A 336 26.38 9.97 8.21
C LYS A 336 25.39 11.09 7.93
N ARG A 337 24.17 10.70 7.53
CA ARG A 337 23.03 11.63 7.38
C ARG A 337 21.82 11.17 8.16
N ASP A 338 20.87 12.08 8.31
CA ASP A 338 19.59 11.79 8.95
C ASP A 338 18.67 11.06 7.98
N VAL A 339 18.04 10.00 8.48
CA VAL A 339 16.97 9.29 7.79
C VAL A 339 15.66 9.94 8.17
N GLN A 340 14.88 10.34 7.17
CA GLN A 340 13.57 10.96 7.33
C GLN A 340 12.46 9.96 7.00
N GLU A 341 11.28 10.20 7.55
CA GLU A 341 10.06 9.52 7.14
C GLU A 341 9.35 10.39 6.10
N ILE A 342 9.18 9.84 4.89
CA ILE A 342 8.48 10.47 3.77
C ILE A 342 7.42 9.53 3.21
N GLN A 343 6.50 10.05 2.38
CA GLN A 343 5.33 9.29 1.93
C GLN A 343 4.57 8.64 3.09
N SER A 344 4.58 9.29 4.27
CA SER A 344 3.94 8.85 5.52
C SER A 344 4.44 7.53 6.14
N ALA A 345 5.34 6.80 5.49
CA ALA A 345 5.76 5.48 5.97
C ALA A 345 7.14 5.00 5.49
N PHE A 346 7.81 5.70 4.58
CA PHE A 346 8.98 5.19 3.88
C PHE A 346 10.23 6.02 4.16
N ILE A 347 11.38 5.44 3.85
CA ILE A 347 12.68 6.07 4.06
C ILE A 347 12.89 7.20 3.06
N GLY A 348 13.25 8.37 3.58
CA GLY A 348 13.75 9.52 2.84
C GLY A 348 15.17 9.85 3.25
N VAL A 349 16.03 10.17 2.29
CA VAL A 349 17.41 10.61 2.54
C VAL A 349 17.68 11.85 1.69
N PRO A 350 18.08 12.99 2.29
CA PRO A 350 18.50 14.15 1.51
C PRO A 350 19.77 13.81 0.73
N VAL A 351 19.76 14.09 -0.58
CA VAL A 351 20.90 13.92 -1.48
C VAL A 351 21.12 15.20 -2.29
N TYR A 352 22.37 15.46 -2.65
CA TYR A 352 22.82 16.66 -3.33
C TYR A 352 23.60 16.28 -4.57
N LYS A 353 23.69 17.19 -5.53
CA LYS A 353 24.36 17.03 -6.83
C LYS A 353 25.72 16.29 -6.87
N TRP A 354 26.51 16.33 -5.79
CA TRP A 354 27.82 15.67 -5.72
C TRP A 354 27.78 14.29 -5.07
N ASP A 355 26.63 13.85 -4.60
CA ASP A 355 26.48 12.56 -3.94
C ASP A 355 26.39 11.45 -4.97
N GLU A 356 27.13 10.36 -4.74
CA GLU A 356 27.14 9.23 -5.67
C GLU A 356 26.65 7.94 -5.01
N LYS A 357 26.94 7.73 -3.72
CA LYS A 357 26.71 6.45 -3.06
C LYS A 357 25.94 6.60 -1.76
N VAL A 358 24.83 5.86 -1.66
CA VAL A 358 24.02 5.77 -0.45
C VAL A 358 24.05 4.36 0.11
N ILE A 359 24.30 4.23 1.41
CA ILE A 359 24.32 2.95 2.15
C ILE A 359 23.40 3.07 3.37
N LEU A 360 22.31 2.30 3.36
CA LEU A 360 21.40 2.11 4.48
C LEU A 360 21.77 0.85 5.24
N THR A 361 21.85 0.95 6.56
CA THR A 361 22.07 -0.20 7.46
C THR A 361 21.01 -0.23 8.54
N TYR A 362 20.36 -1.38 8.72
CA TYR A 362 19.40 -1.63 9.78
C TYR A 362 20.06 -2.29 10.97
N ARG A 363 19.69 -1.81 12.15
CA ARG A 363 20.01 -2.44 13.42
C ARG A 363 18.82 -2.39 14.35
N THR A 364 18.40 -3.56 14.86
CA THR A 364 17.33 -3.64 15.85
C THR A 364 17.65 -2.79 17.08
N PRO A 365 16.85 -1.75 17.38
CA PRO A 365 17.05 -0.91 18.54
C PRO A 365 17.00 -1.73 19.83
N GLY A 366 17.94 -1.50 20.75
CA GLY A 366 17.99 -2.23 22.02
C GLY A 366 18.62 -3.63 21.94
N LEU A 367 19.03 -4.13 20.77
CA LEU A 367 19.64 -5.44 20.64
C LEU A 367 20.97 -5.56 21.42
N ILE A 368 21.88 -4.59 21.30
CA ILE A 368 23.15 -4.63 22.05
C ILE A 368 22.92 -4.51 23.55
N PRO A 369 22.17 -3.50 24.06
CA PRO A 369 21.87 -3.42 25.48
C PRO A 369 21.19 -4.70 26.01
N GLY A 370 20.25 -5.27 25.25
CA GLY A 370 19.59 -6.53 25.59
C GLY A 370 20.56 -7.70 25.69
N MET A 371 21.47 -7.86 24.71
CA MET A 371 22.51 -8.89 24.75
C MET A 371 23.45 -8.71 25.94
N MET A 372 23.85 -7.47 26.25
CA MET A 372 24.71 -7.18 27.41
C MET A 372 24.03 -7.56 28.73
N LEU A 373 22.77 -7.21 28.91
CA LEU A 373 21.97 -7.57 30.10
C LEU A 373 21.73 -9.08 30.20
N GLY A 374 21.48 -9.75 29.06
CA GLY A 374 21.33 -11.20 29.00
C GLY A 374 22.61 -11.93 29.42
N MET A 375 23.77 -11.49 28.90
CA MET A 375 25.06 -12.06 29.26
C MET A 375 25.39 -11.84 30.73
N LEU A 376 25.14 -10.64 31.27
CA LEU A 376 25.30 -10.35 32.70
C LEU A 376 24.42 -11.27 33.57
N SER A 377 23.17 -11.50 33.15
CA SER A 377 22.25 -12.41 33.85
C SER A 377 22.77 -13.85 33.88
N LEU A 378 23.30 -14.34 32.75
CA LEU A 378 23.93 -15.67 32.68
C LEU A 378 25.16 -15.78 33.58
N LEU A 379 26.00 -14.75 33.64
CA LEU A 379 27.16 -14.71 34.54
C LEU A 379 26.74 -14.76 36.01
N ILE A 380 25.68 -14.04 36.38
CA ILE A 380 25.12 -14.08 37.74
C ILE A 380 24.59 -15.48 38.06
N ILE A 381 23.84 -16.11 37.15
CA ILE A 381 23.32 -17.48 37.32
C ILE A 381 24.48 -18.46 37.49
N ALA A 382 25.49 -18.41 36.62
CA ALA A 382 26.67 -19.27 36.70
C ALA A 382 27.42 -19.09 38.03
N TRP A 383 27.55 -17.85 38.51
CA TRP A 383 28.14 -17.54 39.81
C TRP A 383 27.34 -18.12 40.98
N ILE A 384 26.01 -18.02 40.96
CA ILE A 384 25.12 -18.62 41.98
C ILE A 384 25.26 -20.15 41.97
N MET A 385 25.28 -20.78 40.79
CA MET A 385 25.44 -22.24 40.67
C MET A 385 26.80 -22.70 41.19
N TYR A 386 27.88 -21.98 40.85
CA TYR A 386 29.22 -22.25 41.35
C TYR A 386 29.28 -22.15 42.88
N ARG A 387 28.70 -21.10 43.46
CA ARG A 387 28.60 -20.93 44.93
C ARG A 387 27.84 -22.10 45.56
N ARG A 388 26.68 -22.48 45.03
CA ARG A 388 25.88 -23.60 45.56
C ARG A 388 26.64 -24.92 45.57
N LYS A 389 27.33 -25.26 44.48
CA LYS A 389 28.15 -26.49 44.40
C LYS A 389 29.28 -26.51 45.42
N LYS A 390 29.87 -25.34 45.71
CA LYS A 390 30.93 -25.21 46.72
C LYS A 390 30.43 -25.36 48.17
N TYR A 391 29.16 -25.09 48.45
CA TYR A 391 28.57 -25.22 49.79
C TYR A 391 27.77 -26.52 49.99
N SER A 392 27.53 -27.32 48.94
CA SER A 392 26.91 -28.65 49.03
C SER A 392 27.91 -29.81 48.91
N SER A 393 29.20 -29.52 48.84
CA SER A 393 30.33 -30.43 49.11
C SER A 393 31.01 -29.95 50.38
#